data_AF-A0A969UFF9-F1
#
_entry.id   AF-A0A969UFF9-F1
#
_cell.length_a   1.000
_cell.length_b   1.000
_cell.length_c   1.000
_cell.angle_alpha   90.00
_cell.angle_beta   90.00
_cell.angle_gamma   90.00
#
_symmetry.space_group_name_H-M   'P 1'
#
loop_
_entity.id
_entity.type
_entity.pdbx_description
1 polymer ?
#
loop_
_entity_poly.entity_id
_entity_poly.type
_entity_poly.pdbx_seq_one_letter_code
_entity_poly.pdbx_strand_id
1 'polypeptide(L)'
;MSISSLEFEFDLMWSELFPDLDLETEVRLIPQRRFKFDYVNFAAKVAIEINGQIWHQGGHSTGKSLMRDYEKLNLAQQQGYCVFQLSKEMINETWLKAIADTIRSRHLELVNI
;
A
#
# COMPACT_ATOMS: atom_id res chain seq x y z
N MET A 1 15.63 -6.04 -10.48
CA MET A 1 14.38 -5.30 -10.77
C MET A 1 14.69 -3.82 -10.60
N SER A 2 14.25 -2.96 -11.50
CA SER A 2 14.34 -1.51 -11.31
C SER A 2 13.22 -1.13 -10.36
N ILE A 3 13.55 -0.68 -9.14
CA ILE A 3 12.60 0.03 -8.28
C ILE A 3 12.11 1.26 -9.06
N SER A 4 10.81 1.54 -9.05
CA SER A 4 10.30 2.76 -9.68
C SER A 4 10.79 3.98 -8.91
N SER A 5 10.94 5.13 -9.58
CA SER A 5 11.40 6.35 -8.90
C SER A 5 10.49 6.76 -7.73
N LEU A 6 9.21 6.39 -7.78
CA LEU A 6 8.22 6.69 -6.75
C LEU A 6 8.33 5.77 -5.54
N GLU A 7 8.56 4.48 -5.75
CA GLU A 7 8.83 3.55 -4.65
C GLU A 7 10.12 3.94 -3.93
N PHE A 8 11.17 4.34 -4.67
CA PHE A 8 12.41 4.84 -4.06
C PHE A 8 12.19 6.11 -3.23
N GLU A 9 11.41 7.06 -3.72
CA GLU A 9 11.06 8.28 -2.99
C GLU A 9 10.28 7.96 -1.71
N PHE A 10 9.30 7.04 -1.80
CA PHE A 10 8.57 6.54 -0.65
C PHE A 10 9.49 5.85 0.37
N ASP A 11 10.34 4.93 -0.06
CA ASP A 11 11.27 4.19 0.81
C ASP A 11 12.19 5.13 1.58
N LEU A 12 12.73 6.15 0.90
CA LEU A 12 13.62 7.13 1.52
C LEU A 12 12.88 7.91 2.61
N MET A 13 11.71 8.47 2.29
CA MET A 13 10.92 9.23 3.26
C MET A 13 10.42 8.36 4.42
N TRP A 14 9.97 7.14 4.12
CA TRP A 14 9.44 6.23 5.13
C TRP A 14 10.53 5.82 6.13
N SER A 15 11.70 5.44 5.65
CA SER A 15 12.83 5.06 6.50
C SER A 15 13.38 6.21 7.34
N GLU A 16 13.31 7.44 6.84
CA GLU A 16 13.70 8.64 7.60
C GLU A 16 12.68 8.99 8.70
N LEU A 17 11.39 8.99 8.37
CA LEU A 17 10.34 9.48 9.28
C LEU A 17 9.83 8.43 10.26
N PHE A 18 9.80 7.16 9.84
CA PHE A 18 9.19 6.05 10.59
C PHE A 18 10.08 4.80 10.59
N PRO A 19 11.37 4.90 11.01
CA PRO A 19 12.31 3.78 11.01
C PRO A 19 11.91 2.61 11.92
N ASP A 20 10.95 2.82 12.82
CA ASP A 20 10.41 1.82 13.74
C ASP A 20 9.27 0.99 13.14
N LEU A 21 8.73 1.37 11.98
CA LEU A 21 7.59 0.70 11.36
C LEU A 21 8.01 -0.10 10.13
N ASP A 22 8.09 -1.42 10.32
CA ASP A 22 8.43 -2.35 9.25
C ASP A 22 7.30 -2.46 8.20
N LEU A 23 7.73 -2.46 6.93
CA LEU A 23 6.89 -2.71 5.77
C LEU A 23 7.51 -3.82 4.93
N GLU A 24 6.74 -4.86 4.68
CA GLU A 24 7.10 -5.92 3.74
C GLU A 24 6.77 -5.47 2.32
N THR A 25 7.72 -5.61 1.40
CA THR A 25 7.57 -5.13 0.03
C THR A 25 7.07 -6.22 -0.92
N GLU A 26 6.40 -5.80 -1.99
CA GLU A 26 6.05 -6.69 -3.10
C GLU A 26 5.21 -7.94 -2.69
N VAL A 27 4.23 -7.74 -1.80
CA VAL A 27 3.53 -8.82 -1.10
C VAL A 27 2.30 -9.32 -1.86
N ARG A 28 2.17 -10.64 -1.98
CA ARG A 28 0.94 -11.30 -2.45
C ARG A 28 0.01 -11.64 -1.30
N LEU A 29 -0.83 -10.68 -0.93
CA LEU A 29 -1.76 -10.84 0.20
C LEU A 29 -2.88 -11.85 -0.04
N ILE A 30 -3.36 -11.96 -1.28
CA ILE A 30 -4.58 -12.71 -1.58
C ILE A 30 -4.22 -14.12 -2.11
N PRO A 31 -4.56 -15.20 -1.38
CA PRO A 31 -4.30 -16.56 -1.82
C PRO A 31 -4.86 -16.84 -3.21
N GLN A 32 -4.16 -17.66 -3.99
CA GLN A 32 -4.55 -18.08 -5.35
C GLN A 32 -4.65 -16.95 -6.38
N ARG A 33 -4.40 -15.70 -5.99
CA ARG A 33 -4.33 -14.54 -6.88
C ARG A 33 -2.89 -14.06 -7.01
N ARG A 34 -2.59 -13.43 -8.15
CA ARG A 34 -1.25 -12.87 -8.43
C ARG A 34 -1.15 -11.38 -8.09
N PHE A 35 -2.12 -10.86 -7.33
CA PHE A 35 -2.14 -9.47 -6.90
C PHE A 35 -0.98 -9.24 -5.94
N LYS A 36 -0.15 -8.25 -6.26
CA LYS A 36 0.98 -7.81 -5.45
C LYS A 36 0.65 -6.41 -4.94
N PHE A 37 0.79 -6.18 -3.65
CA PHE A 37 0.80 -4.84 -3.06
C PHE A 37 2.24 -4.36 -2.94
N ASP A 38 2.45 -3.05 -3.08
CA ASP A 38 3.81 -2.49 -3.00
C ASP A 38 4.37 -2.63 -1.58
N TYR A 39 3.54 -2.34 -0.57
CA TYR A 39 3.92 -2.48 0.85
C TYR A 39 2.81 -3.05 1.72
N VAL A 40 3.19 -3.78 2.75
CA VAL A 40 2.28 -4.34 3.75
C VAL A 40 2.90 -4.31 5.15
N ASN A 41 2.13 -3.83 6.13
CA ASN A 41 2.35 -4.15 7.54
C ASN A 41 1.36 -5.25 7.97
N PHE A 42 1.87 -6.46 8.19
CA PHE A 42 1.03 -7.62 8.54
C PHE A 42 0.43 -7.50 9.94
N ALA A 43 1.21 -7.01 10.90
CA ALA A 43 0.81 -6.94 12.30
C ALA A 43 -0.40 -6.02 12.51
N ALA A 44 -0.45 -4.90 11.78
CA ALA A 44 -1.55 -3.94 11.82
C ALA A 44 -2.62 -4.17 10.73
N LYS A 45 -2.41 -5.16 9.84
CA LYS A 45 -3.19 -5.36 8.62
C LYS A 45 -3.38 -4.05 7.84
N VAL A 46 -2.27 -3.44 7.44
CA VAL A 46 -2.25 -2.24 6.57
C VAL A 46 -1.54 -2.59 5.27
N ALA A 47 -2.13 -2.22 4.13
CA ALA A 47 -1.52 -2.38 2.81
C ALA A 47 -1.45 -1.01 2.11
N ILE A 48 -0.41 -0.80 1.30
CA ILE A 48 -0.16 0.46 0.59
C ILE A 48 0.14 0.13 -0.88
N GLU A 49 -0.50 0.89 -1.77
CA GLU A 49 -0.28 0.84 -3.22
C GLU A 49 0.09 2.23 -3.74
N ILE A 50 1.17 2.32 -4.52
CA ILE A 50 1.63 3.53 -5.20
C ILE A 50 1.19 3.49 -6.68
N ASN A 51 0.27 4.37 -7.03
CA ASN A 51 -0.29 4.50 -8.37
C ASN A 51 0.40 5.62 -9.14
N GLY A 52 1.47 5.28 -9.85
CA GLY A 52 2.29 6.25 -10.60
C GLY A 52 1.78 6.65 -11.99
N GLN A 53 0.84 5.92 -12.58
CA GLN A 53 0.40 6.12 -13.97
C GLN A 53 -1.09 6.45 -14.10
N ILE A 54 -1.59 7.36 -13.24
CA ILE A 54 -3.01 7.76 -13.25
C ILE A 54 -3.40 8.49 -14.56
N TRP A 55 -2.49 9.30 -15.10
CA TRP A 55 -2.76 10.19 -16.25
C TRP A 55 -2.24 9.69 -17.60
N HIS A 56 -1.52 8.57 -17.63
CA HIS A 56 -1.05 7.97 -18.87
C HIS A 56 -2.11 7.03 -19.44
N GLN A 57 -2.55 7.27 -20.68
CA GLN A 57 -3.37 6.31 -21.44
C GLN A 57 -2.56 5.02 -21.64
N GLY A 58 -2.82 4.01 -20.82
CA GLY A 58 -2.03 2.79 -20.72
C GLY A 58 -2.72 1.69 -19.92
N GLY A 59 -1.97 0.64 -19.55
CA GLY A 59 -2.51 -0.58 -18.95
C GLY A 59 -3.48 -0.35 -17.79
N HIS A 60 -3.18 0.58 -16.88
CA HIS A 60 -3.98 0.89 -15.67
C HIS A 60 -5.23 1.76 -15.92
N SER A 61 -5.40 2.34 -17.11
CA SER A 61 -6.59 3.14 -17.45
C SER A 61 -7.62 2.37 -18.27
N THR A 62 -7.38 1.08 -18.54
CA THR A 62 -8.37 0.21 -19.21
C THR A 62 -9.40 -0.30 -18.21
N GLY A 63 -10.66 -0.47 -18.64
CA GLY A 63 -11.71 -1.03 -17.77
C GLY A 63 -11.34 -2.40 -17.19
N LYS A 64 -10.57 -3.22 -17.92
CA LYS A 64 -10.08 -4.52 -17.44
C LYS A 64 -9.12 -4.40 -16.25
N SER A 65 -8.21 -3.44 -16.29
CA SER A 65 -7.26 -3.23 -15.19
C SER A 65 -7.94 -2.59 -13.99
N LEU A 66 -8.84 -1.63 -14.21
CA LEU A 66 -9.66 -1.07 -13.14
C LEU A 66 -10.49 -2.15 -12.41
N MET A 67 -11.15 -3.05 -13.15
CA MET A 67 -11.88 -4.18 -12.55
C MET A 67 -10.96 -5.09 -11.72
N ARG A 68 -9.73 -5.33 -12.19
CA ARG A 68 -8.74 -6.12 -11.46
C ARG A 68 -8.30 -5.42 -10.17
N ASP A 69 -8.10 -4.10 -10.21
CA ASP A 69 -7.70 -3.31 -9.05
C ASP A 69 -8.84 -3.25 -8.03
N TYR A 70 -10.09 -3.06 -8.48
CA TYR A 70 -11.27 -3.15 -7.59
C TYR A 70 -11.37 -4.50 -6.88
N GLU A 71 -11.18 -5.59 -7.61
CA GLU A 71 -11.19 -6.93 -7.03
C GLU A 71 -10.06 -7.12 -6.01
N LYS A 72 -8.84 -6.65 -6.33
CA LYS A 72 -7.69 -6.67 -5.41
C LYS A 72 -8.00 -5.93 -4.11
N LEU A 73 -8.53 -4.71 -4.20
CA LEU A 73 -8.86 -3.87 -3.04
C LEU A 73 -9.96 -4.52 -2.18
N ASN A 74 -11.05 -4.96 -2.82
CA ASN A 74 -12.16 -5.61 -2.12
C ASN A 74 -11.71 -6.87 -1.38
N LEU A 75 -10.88 -7.70 -2.01
CA LEU A 75 -10.37 -8.92 -1.36
C LEU A 75 -9.46 -8.59 -0.17
N ALA A 76 -8.60 -7.58 -0.27
CA ALA A 76 -7.76 -7.15 0.86
C ALA A 76 -8.62 -6.61 2.02
N GLN A 77 -9.59 -5.75 1.72
CA GLN A 77 -10.53 -5.22 2.70
C GLN A 77 -11.35 -6.32 3.37
N GLN A 78 -11.82 -7.32 2.61
CA GLN A 78 -12.54 -8.48 3.15
C GLN A 78 -11.68 -9.29 4.14
N GLN A 79 -10.36 -9.34 3.96
CA GLN A 79 -9.41 -9.98 4.88
C GLN A 79 -9.06 -9.10 6.10
N GLY A 80 -9.68 -7.92 6.21
CA GLY A 80 -9.51 -6.98 7.31
C GLY A 80 -8.31 -6.04 7.13
N TYR A 81 -7.76 -5.90 5.92
CA TYR A 81 -6.72 -4.92 5.65
C TYR A 81 -7.31 -3.52 5.47
N CYS A 82 -6.70 -2.53 6.11
CA CYS A 82 -6.86 -1.13 5.74
C CYS A 82 -5.92 -0.84 4.56
N VAL A 83 -6.46 -0.36 3.44
CA VAL A 83 -5.68 -0.19 2.20
C VAL A 83 -5.55 1.29 1.85
N PHE A 84 -4.32 1.78 1.73
CA PHE A 84 -3.99 3.11 1.23
C PHE A 84 -3.59 3.03 -0.24
N GLN A 85 -4.15 3.93 -1.05
CA GLN A 85 -3.81 4.07 -2.47
C GLN A 85 -3.26 5.47 -2.67
N LEU A 86 -1.95 5.58 -2.92
CA LEU A 86 -1.25 6.84 -3.06
C LEU A 86 -1.07 7.18 -4.54
N SER A 87 -1.36 8.41 -4.93
CA SER A 87 -0.79 8.97 -6.15
C SER A 87 0.64 9.47 -5.89
N LYS A 88 1.35 9.85 -6.96
CA LYS A 88 2.65 10.52 -6.83
C LYS A 88 2.61 11.71 -5.87
N GLU A 89 1.59 12.56 -5.99
CA GLU A 89 1.43 13.77 -5.18
C GLU A 89 1.13 13.49 -3.71
N MET A 90 0.70 12.25 -3.39
CA MET A 90 0.44 11.79 -2.04
C MET A 90 1.66 11.17 -1.37
N ILE A 91 2.80 11.05 -2.04
CA ILE A 91 4.08 10.69 -1.41
C ILE A 91 4.62 11.94 -0.72
N ASN A 92 4.08 12.21 0.47
CA ASN A 92 4.45 13.35 1.30
C ASN A 92 4.21 13.06 2.79
N GLU A 93 4.79 13.88 3.67
CA GLU A 93 4.74 13.68 5.13
C GLU A 93 3.30 13.54 5.67
N THR A 94 2.34 14.29 5.14
CA THR A 94 0.94 14.23 5.59
C THR A 94 0.36 12.82 5.45
N TRP A 95 0.52 12.20 4.28
CA TRP A 95 -0.03 10.87 4.02
C TRP A 95 0.79 9.77 4.66
N LEU A 96 2.13 9.88 4.65
CA LEU A 96 2.99 8.90 5.33
C LEU A 96 2.70 8.88 6.84
N LYS A 97 2.49 10.05 7.46
CA LYS A 97 2.06 10.14 8.85
C LYS A 97 0.69 9.50 9.08
N ALA A 98 -0.28 9.75 8.21
CA ALA A 98 -1.60 9.12 8.32
C ALA A 98 -1.53 7.58 8.27
N ILE A 99 -0.66 7.03 7.41
CA ILE A 99 -0.39 5.59 7.33
C ILE A 99 0.26 5.10 8.63
N ALA A 100 1.31 5.77 9.11
CA ALA A 100 2.02 5.39 10.33
C ALA A 100 1.11 5.40 11.56
N ASP A 101 0.30 6.44 11.72
CA ASP A 101 -0.69 6.54 12.81
C ASP A 101 -1.73 5.43 12.71
N THR A 102 -2.16 5.07 11.50
CA THR A 102 -3.08 3.95 11.26
C THR A 102 -2.45 2.60 11.62
N ILE A 103 -1.18 2.37 11.26
CA ILE A 103 -0.44 1.17 11.65
C ILE A 103 -0.39 1.06 13.18
N ARG A 104 -0.03 2.14 13.87
CA ARG A 104 0.07 2.16 15.34
C ARG A 104 -1.28 1.91 16.01
N SER A 105 -2.35 2.59 15.60
CA SER A 105 -3.69 2.39 16.17
C SER A 105 -4.15 0.94 16.00
N ARG A 106 -4.04 0.41 14.78
CA ARG A 106 -4.53 -0.94 14.47
C ARG A 106 -3.70 -2.03 15.12
N HIS A 107 -2.39 -1.82 15.28
CA HIS A 107 -1.55 -2.76 16.02
C HIS A 107 -2.02 -2.87 17.48
N LEU A 108 -2.29 -1.75 18.13
CA LEU A 108 -2.83 -1.75 19.50
C LEU A 108 -4.20 -2.43 19.58
N GLU A 109 -5.09 -2.18 18.62
CA GLU A 109 -6.42 -2.83 18.58
C GLU A 109 -6.30 -4.36 18.43
N LEU A 110 -5.39 -4.85 17.59
CA LEU A 110 -5.26 -6.28 17.29
C LEU A 110 -4.47 -7.06 18.35
N VAL A 111 -3.61 -6.40 19.13
CA VAL A 111 -2.88 -7.04 20.24
C VAL A 111 -3.74 -7.16 21.50
N ASN A 112 -4.78 -6.32 21.64
CA ASN A 112 -5.67 -6.31 22.81
C ASN A 112 -6.92 -7.20 22.66
N ILE A 113 -6.95 -8.08 21.67
CA ILE A 113 -8.02 -9.07 21.41
C ILE A 113 -7.47 -10.48 21.64
#